data_AF-A0A8X7C2S1-F1
#
_entry.id   AF-A0A8X7C2S1-F1
#
_cell.length_a   1.000
_cell.length_b   1.000
_cell.length_c   1.000
_cell.angle_alpha   90.00
_cell.angle_beta   90.00
_cell.angle_gamma   90.00
#
_symmetry.space_group_name_H-M   'P 1'
#
loop_
_entity.id
_entity.type
_entity.pdbx_description
1 polymer ?
#
loop_
_entity_poly.entity_id
_entity_poly.type
_entity_poly.pdbx_seq_one_letter_code
_entity_poly.pdbx_strand_id
1 'polypeptide(L)'
;MDVNSFLRTLNVKMEPSLQVHMKNVYACVSMATLSAAVGAFIHVFTGILSGGILSALGSIGFMIALMNTPDDGKNTKTRLGYLMAFAFLSGLGLGPILDVAIALNPAIVPTAFFSTCLVFTCFTLASMFSDQRRFIYLGGMLMSLLHSICLFLDLIQVFRYLLAILADKEANKKKK
;
A
#
# COMPACT_ATOMS: atom_id res chain seq x y z
N MET A 1 14.93 -28.54 5.13
CA MET A 1 13.48 -28.61 5.37
C MET A 1 12.88 -29.36 4.20
N ASP A 2 12.36 -30.57 4.42
CA ASP A 2 11.88 -31.44 3.33
C ASP A 2 10.64 -30.85 2.66
N VAL A 3 10.56 -30.85 1.33
CA VAL A 3 9.40 -30.30 0.60
C VAL A 3 8.10 -30.98 1.04
N ASN A 4 8.13 -32.28 1.30
CA ASN A 4 6.99 -33.03 1.80
C ASN A 4 6.57 -32.62 3.21
N SER A 5 7.52 -32.25 4.07
CA SER A 5 7.23 -31.73 5.42
C SER A 5 6.62 -30.32 5.38
N PHE A 6 7.05 -29.50 4.42
CA PHE A 6 6.48 -28.18 4.14
C PHE A 6 5.05 -28.28 3.57
N LEU A 7 4.82 -29.13 2.57
CA LEU A 7 3.49 -29.33 1.98
C LEU A 7 2.48 -29.87 3.00
N ARG A 8 2.92 -30.74 3.92
CA ARG A 8 2.07 -31.21 5.03
C ARG A 8 1.68 -30.08 5.97
N THR A 9 2.61 -29.19 6.33
CA THR A 9 2.33 -28.03 7.19
C THR A 9 1.41 -27.01 6.51
N LEU A 10 1.44 -26.89 5.16
CA LEU A 10 0.48 -26.07 4.41
C LEU A 10 -0.96 -26.61 4.43
N ASN A 11 -1.13 -27.93 4.55
CA ASN A 11 -2.45 -28.58 4.54
C ASN A 11 -3.10 -28.65 5.93
N VAL A 12 -2.41 -28.19 6.98
CA VAL A 12 -2.98 -28.12 8.33
C VAL A 12 -3.95 -26.94 8.42
N LYS A 13 -5.15 -27.19 8.94
CA LYS A 13 -6.16 -26.15 9.20
C LYS A 13 -5.56 -25.04 10.07
N MET A 14 -5.99 -23.79 9.83
CA MET A 14 -5.54 -22.67 10.66
C MET A 14 -6.11 -22.80 12.08
N GLU A 15 -5.26 -22.49 13.06
CA GLU A 15 -5.70 -22.39 14.45
C GLU A 15 -6.68 -21.21 14.57
N PRO A 16 -7.81 -21.36 15.29
CA PRO A 16 -8.83 -20.32 15.39
C PRO A 16 -8.29 -18.99 15.97
N SER A 17 -7.29 -19.04 16.85
CA SER A 17 -6.59 -17.88 17.40
C SER A 17 -5.91 -17.03 16.31
N LEU A 18 -5.25 -17.67 15.35
CA LEU A 18 -4.56 -17.02 14.23
C LEU A 18 -5.54 -16.39 13.24
N GLN A 19 -6.68 -17.04 12.98
CA GLN A 19 -7.72 -16.48 12.11
C GLN A 19 -8.30 -15.18 12.69
N VAL A 20 -8.52 -15.12 14.01
CA VAL A 20 -8.99 -13.90 14.67
C VAL A 20 -7.94 -12.79 14.58
N HIS A 21 -6.67 -13.11 14.81
CA HIS A 21 -5.60 -12.15 14.66
C HIS A 21 -5.51 -11.59 13.24
N MET A 22 -5.57 -12.46 12.22
CA MET A 22 -5.56 -12.02 10.81
C MET A 22 -6.75 -11.12 10.49
N LYS A 23 -7.97 -11.48 10.91
CA LYS A 23 -9.17 -10.64 10.73
C LYS A 23 -8.98 -9.23 11.33
N ASN A 24 -8.39 -9.14 12.51
CA ASN A 24 -8.10 -7.86 13.15
C ASN A 24 -7.03 -7.05 12.39
N VAL A 25 -6.01 -7.71 11.83
CA VAL A 25 -5.00 -7.05 10.99
C VAL A 25 -5.61 -6.51 9.70
N TYR A 26 -6.40 -7.31 8.96
CA TYR A 26 -7.06 -6.84 7.74
C TYR A 26 -8.06 -5.70 8.03
N ALA A 27 -8.80 -5.78 9.13
CA ALA A 27 -9.68 -4.69 9.57
C ALA A 27 -8.89 -3.41 9.87
N CYS A 28 -7.77 -3.53 10.59
CA CYS A 28 -6.88 -2.41 10.90
C CYS A 28 -6.32 -1.74 9.63
N VAL A 29 -5.82 -2.53 8.69
CA VAL A 29 -5.30 -2.02 7.42
C VAL A 29 -6.41 -1.35 6.59
N SER A 30 -7.61 -1.95 6.53
CA SER A 30 -8.76 -1.37 5.83
C SER A 30 -9.14 -0.01 6.41
N MET A 31 -9.25 0.06 7.73
CA MET A 31 -9.54 1.28 8.48
C MET A 31 -8.50 2.37 8.25
N ALA A 32 -7.21 2.05 8.33
CA ALA A 32 -6.13 2.99 8.05
C ALA A 32 -6.14 3.48 6.60
N THR A 33 -6.41 2.57 5.64
CA THR A 33 -6.49 2.92 4.21
C THR A 33 -7.65 3.87 3.93
N LEU A 34 -8.82 3.64 4.53
CA LEU A 34 -9.96 4.57 4.45
C LEU A 34 -9.62 5.93 5.06
N SER A 35 -8.97 5.95 6.22
CA SER A 35 -8.51 7.19 6.85
C SER A 35 -7.56 7.99 5.93
N ALA A 36 -6.58 7.31 5.33
CA ALA A 36 -5.67 7.91 4.35
C ALA A 36 -6.39 8.42 3.10
N ALA A 37 -7.37 7.67 2.58
CA ALA A 37 -8.16 8.08 1.43
C ALA A 37 -8.98 9.35 1.73
N VAL A 38 -9.56 9.47 2.93
CA VAL A 38 -10.26 10.69 3.37
C VAL A 38 -9.28 11.86 3.46
N GLY A 39 -8.07 11.65 4.00
CA GLY A 39 -7.02 12.68 4.04
C GLY A 39 -6.64 13.18 2.64
N ALA A 40 -6.39 12.26 1.71
CA ALA A 40 -6.08 12.60 0.32
C ALA A 40 -7.23 13.34 -0.38
N PHE A 41 -8.48 12.91 -0.15
CA PHE A 41 -9.66 13.56 -0.70
C PHE A 41 -9.82 15.00 -0.17
N ILE A 42 -9.66 15.22 1.14
CA ILE A 42 -9.73 16.56 1.72
C ILE A 42 -8.69 17.49 1.09
N HIS A 43 -7.46 17.01 0.86
CA HIS A 43 -6.44 17.81 0.18
C HIS A 43 -6.89 18.29 -1.20
N VAL A 44 -7.32 17.34 -2.05
CA VAL A 44 -7.72 17.61 -3.44
C VAL A 44 -8.87 18.61 -3.54
N PHE A 45 -9.86 18.53 -2.64
CA PHE A 45 -11.04 19.41 -2.70
C PHE A 45 -10.84 20.75 -2.01
N THR A 46 -10.07 20.79 -0.93
CA THR A 46 -10.00 22.01 -0.10
C THR A 46 -8.93 22.98 -0.62
N GLY A 47 -7.88 22.50 -1.31
CA GLY A 47 -6.82 23.32 -1.94
C GLY A 47 -5.99 24.23 -0.99
N ILE A 48 -6.44 24.43 0.24
CA ILE A 48 -5.92 25.36 1.24
C ILE A 48 -5.08 24.61 2.28
N LEU A 49 -5.50 23.40 2.65
CA LEU A 49 -4.74 22.54 3.56
C LEU A 49 -3.68 21.80 2.75
N SER A 50 -2.72 22.55 2.22
CA SER A 50 -1.59 22.00 1.50
C SER A 50 -0.89 21.01 2.42
N GLY A 51 -0.95 19.74 2.04
CA GLY A 51 -0.41 18.59 2.75
C GLY A 51 1.11 18.58 2.68
N GLY A 52 1.73 19.69 3.07
CA GLY A 52 3.16 19.91 3.02
C GLY A 52 3.85 19.46 4.31
N ILE A 53 4.84 20.25 4.72
CA ILE A 53 5.72 19.96 5.85
C ILE A 53 4.95 19.74 7.16
N LEU A 54 3.81 20.41 7.37
CA LEU A 54 3.03 20.28 8.59
C LEU A 54 2.39 18.88 8.75
N SER A 55 1.79 18.35 7.69
CA SER A 55 1.27 16.97 7.68
C SER A 55 2.39 15.94 7.79
N ALA A 56 3.56 16.21 7.19
CA ALA A 56 4.73 15.36 7.37
C ALA A 56 5.20 15.32 8.83
N LEU A 57 5.40 16.48 9.46
CA LEU A 57 5.78 16.58 10.87
C LEU A 57 4.74 15.96 11.81
N GLY A 58 3.46 16.21 11.56
CA GLY A 58 2.38 15.60 12.34
C GLY A 58 2.34 14.08 12.19
N SER A 59 2.56 13.55 10.98
CA SER A 59 2.63 12.11 10.76
C SER A 59 3.80 11.49 11.53
N ILE A 60 4.97 12.11 11.53
CA ILE A 60 6.13 11.69 12.33
C ILE A 60 5.78 11.71 13.82
N GLY A 61 5.12 12.77 14.30
CA GLY A 61 4.67 12.89 15.69
C GLY A 61 3.73 11.76 16.12
N PHE A 62 2.72 11.45 15.32
CA PHE A 62 1.81 10.33 15.60
C PHE A 62 2.48 8.97 15.51
N MET A 63 3.44 8.79 14.59
CA MET A 63 4.22 7.57 14.49
C MET A 63 5.12 7.36 15.72
N ILE A 64 5.79 8.41 16.19
CA ILE A 64 6.58 8.37 17.42
C ILE A 64 5.69 8.10 18.64
N ALA A 65 4.50 8.72 18.71
CA ALA A 65 3.53 8.44 19.77
C ALA A 65 3.06 6.97 19.76
N LEU A 66 2.86 6.40 18.57
CA LEU A 66 2.51 4.99 18.39
C LEU A 66 3.63 4.05 18.85
N MET A 67 4.89 4.38 18.56
CA MET A 67 6.07 3.61 18.97
C MET A 67 6.30 3.64 20.49
N ASN A 68 6.01 4.78 21.13
CA ASN A 68 6.21 4.96 22.58
C ASN A 68 5.03 4.44 23.43
N THR A 69 3.96 3.93 22.82
CA THR A 69 2.80 3.40 23.54
C THR A 69 2.93 1.88 23.74
N PRO A 70 2.98 1.36 24.99
CA PRO A 70 3.13 -0.07 25.26
C PRO A 70 1.96 -0.92 24.76
N ASP A 71 2.28 -2.14 24.31
CA ASP A 71 1.36 -3.09 23.68
C ASP A 71 0.72 -4.07 24.69
N ASP A 72 0.07 -3.54 25.73
CA ASP A 72 -0.52 -4.32 26.83
C ASP A 72 -2.00 -4.71 26.61
N GLY A 73 -2.50 -4.66 25.38
CA GLY A 73 -3.91 -4.98 25.03
C GLY A 73 -4.97 -3.96 25.50
N LYS A 74 -4.70 -3.20 26.57
CA LYS A 74 -5.57 -2.09 27.02
C LYS A 74 -5.44 -0.85 26.15
N ASN A 75 -4.24 -0.59 25.64
CA ASN A 75 -3.92 0.58 24.83
C ASN A 75 -4.21 0.38 23.33
N THR A 76 -4.74 -0.78 22.92
CA THR A 76 -4.96 -1.12 21.51
C THR A 76 -5.84 -0.10 20.78
N LYS A 77 -6.87 0.45 21.45
CA LYS A 77 -7.71 1.50 20.86
C LYS A 77 -6.96 2.83 20.67
N THR A 78 -6.14 3.21 21.63
CA THR A 78 -5.30 4.41 21.57
C THR A 78 -4.25 4.30 20.46
N ARG A 79 -3.60 3.13 20.36
CA ARG A 79 -2.66 2.81 19.27
C ARG A 79 -3.35 2.83 17.91
N LEU A 80 -4.54 2.26 17.80
CA LEU A 80 -5.33 2.34 16.58
C LEU A 80 -5.68 3.80 16.24
N GLY A 81 -6.02 4.62 17.23
CA GLY A 81 -6.25 6.06 17.05
C GLY A 81 -5.03 6.79 16.48
N TYR A 82 -3.84 6.56 17.04
CA TYR A 82 -2.59 7.13 16.51
C TYR A 82 -2.28 6.63 15.09
N LEU A 83 -2.53 5.35 14.80
CA LEU A 83 -2.38 4.81 13.45
C LEU A 83 -3.34 5.48 12.45
N MET A 84 -4.60 5.70 12.84
CA MET A 84 -5.60 6.34 12.00
C MET A 84 -5.25 7.81 11.73
N ALA A 85 -4.78 8.53 12.75
CA ALA A 85 -4.28 9.90 12.62
C ALA A 85 -3.04 9.97 11.74
N PHE A 86 -2.08 9.07 11.95
CA PHE A 86 -0.90 8.92 11.08
C PHE A 86 -1.32 8.70 9.63
N ALA A 87 -2.20 7.71 9.38
CA ALA A 87 -2.66 7.39 8.04
C ALA A 87 -3.40 8.56 7.37
N PHE A 88 -4.23 9.29 8.10
CA PHE A 88 -4.90 10.51 7.62
C PHE A 88 -3.90 11.58 7.20
N LEU A 89 -2.91 11.88 8.06
CA LEU A 89 -1.88 12.88 7.76
C LEU A 89 -0.96 12.43 6.61
N SER A 90 -0.65 11.14 6.51
CA SER A 90 0.06 10.58 5.35
C SER A 90 -0.77 10.69 4.07
N GLY A 91 -2.08 10.52 4.15
CA GLY A 91 -3.01 10.75 3.04
C GLY A 91 -3.02 12.20 2.57
N LEU A 92 -3.06 13.17 3.49
CA LEU A 92 -2.88 14.59 3.18
C LEU A 92 -1.52 14.84 2.50
N GLY A 93 -0.46 14.20 3.01
CA GLY A 93 0.91 14.30 2.47
C GLY A 93 1.07 13.78 1.04
N LEU A 94 0.20 12.86 0.59
CA LEU A 94 0.15 12.40 -0.80
C LEU A 94 -0.50 13.42 -1.75
N GLY A 95 -1.16 14.45 -1.22
CA GLY A 95 -1.90 15.47 -1.95
C GLY A 95 -1.14 16.10 -3.12
N PRO A 96 0.06 16.67 -2.91
CA PRO A 96 0.84 17.29 -3.99
C PRO A 96 1.20 16.31 -5.12
N ILE A 97 1.42 15.04 -4.79
CA ILE A 97 1.70 13.99 -5.79
C ILE A 97 0.43 13.66 -6.58
N LEU A 98 -0.71 13.66 -5.89
CA LEU A 98 -2.01 13.45 -6.50
C LEU A 98 -2.38 14.61 -7.44
N ASP A 99 -2.06 15.85 -7.10
CA ASP A 99 -2.25 17.02 -7.96
C ASP A 99 -1.47 16.88 -9.29
N VAL A 100 -0.22 16.40 -9.22
CA VAL A 100 0.59 16.10 -10.41
C VAL A 100 -0.06 14.99 -11.24
N ALA A 101 -0.56 13.92 -10.62
CA ALA A 101 -1.24 12.83 -11.33
C ALA A 101 -2.55 13.31 -12.00
N ILE A 102 -3.33 14.15 -11.33
CA ILE A 102 -4.57 14.74 -11.85
C ILE A 102 -4.27 15.66 -13.04
N ALA A 103 -3.19 16.44 -12.99
CA ALA A 103 -2.75 17.31 -14.08
C ALA A 103 -2.33 16.53 -15.35
N LEU A 104 -1.81 15.31 -15.19
CA LEU A 104 -1.47 14.43 -16.32
C LEU A 104 -2.72 13.78 -16.91
N ASN A 105 -3.50 13.09 -16.08
CA ASN A 105 -4.76 12.49 -16.48
C ASN A 105 -5.63 12.21 -15.23
N PRO A 106 -6.80 12.86 -15.10
CA PRO A 106 -7.66 12.71 -13.92
C PRO A 106 -8.23 11.29 -13.75
N ALA A 107 -8.24 10.46 -14.79
CA ALA A 107 -8.68 9.08 -14.69
C ALA A 107 -7.71 8.18 -13.91
N ILE A 108 -6.43 8.56 -13.75
CA ILE A 108 -5.41 7.75 -13.06
C ILE A 108 -5.79 7.50 -11.60
N VAL A 109 -6.20 8.55 -10.88
CA VAL A 109 -6.51 8.48 -9.44
C VAL A 109 -7.66 7.51 -9.14
N PRO A 110 -8.87 7.66 -9.71
CA PRO A 110 -9.97 6.76 -9.40
C PRO A 110 -9.70 5.33 -9.90
N THR A 111 -9.09 5.14 -11.07
CA THR A 111 -8.80 3.79 -11.58
C THR A 111 -7.76 3.05 -10.74
N ALA A 112 -6.69 3.72 -10.30
CA ALA A 112 -5.70 3.16 -9.39
C ALA A 112 -6.33 2.82 -8.03
N PHE A 113 -7.17 3.70 -7.50
CA PHE A 113 -7.88 3.49 -6.23
C PHE A 113 -8.82 2.27 -6.30
N PHE A 114 -9.70 2.21 -7.31
CA PHE A 114 -10.63 1.09 -7.48
C PHE A 114 -9.91 -0.23 -7.75
N SER A 115 -8.84 -0.22 -8.55
CA SER A 115 -8.05 -1.42 -8.80
C SER A 115 -7.41 -1.97 -7.52
N THR A 116 -6.86 -1.10 -6.68
CA THR A 116 -6.25 -1.48 -5.40
C THR A 116 -7.30 -1.96 -4.41
N CYS A 117 -8.45 -1.27 -4.34
CA CYS A 117 -9.57 -1.71 -3.51
C CYS A 117 -10.11 -3.07 -3.93
N LEU A 118 -10.25 -3.33 -5.23
CA LEU A 118 -10.73 -4.60 -5.76
C LEU A 118 -9.79 -5.74 -5.39
N VAL A 119 -8.49 -5.56 -5.65
CA VAL A 119 -7.46 -6.55 -5.33
C VAL A 119 -7.40 -6.80 -3.82
N PHE A 120 -7.32 -5.73 -3.02
CA PHE A 120 -7.27 -5.83 -1.56
C PHE A 120 -8.52 -6.52 -0.99
N THR A 121 -9.71 -6.19 -1.48
CA THR A 121 -10.97 -6.82 -1.06
C THR A 121 -10.98 -8.29 -1.43
N CYS A 122 -10.58 -8.65 -2.65
CA CYS A 122 -10.49 -10.04 -3.09
C CYS A 122 -9.55 -10.85 -2.19
N PHE A 123 -8.37 -10.31 -1.85
CA PHE A 123 -7.42 -10.98 -0.95
C PHE A 123 -7.90 -11.03 0.50
N THR A 124 -8.56 -9.98 0.98
CA THR A 124 -9.14 -9.94 2.33
C THR A 124 -10.23 -11.00 2.46
N LEU A 125 -11.14 -11.11 1.49
CA LEU A 125 -12.18 -12.14 1.47
C LEU A 125 -11.58 -13.54 1.33
N ALA A 126 -10.59 -13.73 0.45
CA ALA A 126 -9.90 -15.01 0.31
C ALA A 126 -9.23 -15.43 1.64
N SER A 127 -8.65 -14.49 2.38
CA SER A 127 -8.05 -14.74 3.70
C SER A 127 -9.11 -15.03 4.78
N MET A 128 -10.25 -14.34 4.73
CA MET A 128 -11.34 -14.51 5.70
C MET A 128 -12.16 -15.80 5.54
N PHE A 129 -12.36 -16.26 4.30
CA PHE A 129 -13.15 -17.46 4.00
C PHE A 129 -12.30 -18.73 3.83
N SER A 130 -10.98 -18.60 3.68
CA SER A 130 -10.09 -19.75 3.62
C SER A 130 -9.81 -20.32 5.01
N ASP A 131 -10.21 -21.56 5.22
CA ASP A 131 -9.87 -22.33 6.42
C ASP A 131 -8.45 -22.92 6.41
N GLN A 132 -7.76 -22.88 5.26
CA GLN A 132 -6.46 -23.53 5.05
C GLN A 132 -5.31 -22.51 4.93
N ARG A 133 -4.17 -22.81 5.57
CA ARG A 133 -2.95 -21.98 5.50
C ARG A 133 -2.45 -21.79 4.07
N ARG A 134 -2.64 -22.82 3.23
CA ARG A 134 -2.23 -22.86 1.82
C ARG A 134 -2.67 -21.63 1.02
N PHE A 135 -3.87 -21.10 1.21
CA PHE A 135 -4.35 -19.96 0.42
C PHE A 135 -3.70 -18.64 0.80
N ILE A 136 -3.33 -18.44 2.08
CA ILE A 136 -2.59 -17.25 2.52
C ILE A 136 -1.19 -17.25 1.88
N TYR A 137 -0.51 -18.41 1.89
CA TYR A 137 0.78 -18.56 1.23
C TYR A 137 0.68 -18.38 -0.29
N LEU A 138 -0.37 -18.92 -0.91
CA LEU A 138 -0.60 -18.76 -2.34
C LEU A 138 -0.85 -17.29 -2.70
N GLY A 139 -1.64 -16.57 -1.90
CA GLY A 139 -1.86 -15.14 -2.10
C GLY A 139 -0.59 -14.31 -1.95
N GLY A 140 0.22 -14.59 -0.93
CA GLY A 140 1.52 -13.95 -0.74
C GLY A 140 2.49 -14.21 -1.90
N MET A 141 2.57 -15.46 -2.37
CA MET A 141 3.41 -15.83 -3.52
C MET A 141 2.92 -15.18 -4.82
N LEU A 142 1.61 -15.19 -5.07
CA LEU A 142 1.04 -14.62 -6.28
C LEU A 142 1.25 -13.10 -6.32
N MET A 143 1.01 -12.41 -5.21
CA MET A 143 1.25 -10.96 -5.11
C MET A 143 2.72 -10.60 -5.27
N SER A 144 3.62 -11.38 -4.65
CA SER A 144 5.06 -11.16 -4.80
C SER A 144 5.51 -11.35 -6.24
N LEU A 145 5.00 -12.39 -6.92
CA LEU A 145 5.32 -12.66 -8.32
C LEU A 145 4.78 -11.55 -9.24
N LEU A 146 3.50 -11.17 -9.09
CA LEU A 146 2.88 -10.10 -9.87
C LEU A 146 3.63 -8.78 -9.69
N HIS A 147 3.97 -8.42 -8.45
CA HIS A 147 4.71 -7.20 -8.15
C HIS A 147 6.12 -7.23 -8.74
N SER A 148 6.80 -8.38 -8.66
CA SER A 148 8.14 -8.55 -9.26
C SER A 148 8.11 -8.39 -10.78
N ILE A 149 7.09 -8.95 -11.45
CA ILE A 149 6.91 -8.81 -12.89
C ILE A 149 6.64 -7.34 -13.25
N CYS A 150 5.76 -6.65 -12.51
CA CYS A 150 5.47 -5.24 -12.76
C CYS A 150 6.74 -4.37 -12.63
N LEU A 151 7.50 -4.53 -11.54
CA LEU A 151 8.75 -3.80 -11.34
C LEU A 151 9.79 -4.07 -12.43
N PHE A 152 9.85 -5.31 -12.92
CA PHE A 152 10.76 -5.66 -14.01
C PHE A 152 10.35 -4.99 -15.33
N LEU A 153 9.05 -4.92 -15.62
CA LEU A 153 8.54 -4.21 -16.79
C LEU A 153 8.77 -2.70 -16.67
N ASP A 154 8.56 -2.11 -15.49
CA ASP A 154 8.82 -0.70 -15.23
C ASP A 154 10.31 -0.37 -15.44
N LEU A 155 11.22 -1.23 -14.96
CA LEU A 155 12.66 -1.08 -15.18
C LEU A 155 13.01 -1.09 -16.67
N ILE A 156 12.42 -2.00 -17.45
CA ILE A 156 12.62 -2.06 -18.90
C ILE A 156 12.12 -0.77 -19.57
N GLN A 157 10.95 -0.26 -19.17
CA GLN A 157 10.40 0.97 -19.73
C GLN A 157 11.32 2.17 -19.50
N VAL A 158 11.82 2.33 -18.26
CA VAL A 158 12.77 3.40 -17.91
C VAL A 158 14.05 3.29 -18.76
N PHE A 159 14.61 2.09 -18.89
CA PHE A 159 15.83 1.89 -19.69
C PHE A 159 15.61 2.20 -21.18
N ARG A 160 14.48 1.77 -21.75
CA ARG A 160 14.11 2.07 -23.15
C ARG A 160 13.96 3.58 -23.38
N TYR A 161 13.32 4.29 -22.45
CA TYR A 161 13.17 5.74 -22.53
C TYR A 161 14.52 6.46 -22.49
N LEU A 162 15.43 6.01 -21.63
CA LEU A 162 16.78 6.58 -21.51
C LEU A 162 17.62 6.37 -22.79
N LEU A 163 17.57 5.16 -23.37
CA LEU A 163 18.23 4.88 -24.66
C LEU A 163 17.67 5.72 -25.80
N ALA A 164 16.34 5.93 -25.85
CA ALA A 164 15.73 6.77 -26.86
C ALA A 164 16.23 8.22 -26.78
N ILE A 165 16.34 8.78 -25.56
CA ILE A 165 16.90 10.13 -25.35
C ILE A 165 18.37 10.20 -25.78
N LEU A 166 19.17 9.19 -25.44
CA LEU A 166 20.58 9.16 -25.85
C LEU A 166 20.75 9.04 -27.37
N ALA A 167 19.92 8.21 -28.03
CA ALA A 167 19.93 8.06 -29.48
C ALA A 167 19.53 9.36 -30.20
N ASP A 168 18.53 10.08 -29.69
CA ASP A 168 18.13 11.38 -30.23
C ASP A 168 19.24 12.43 -30.05
N LYS A 169 19.91 12.43 -28.89
CA LYS A 169 21.05 13.32 -28.61
C LYS A 169 22.24 13.06 -29.55
N GLU A 170 22.57 11.79 -29.82
CA GLU A 170 23.63 11.41 -30.77
C GLU A 170 23.28 11.83 -32.21
N ALA A 171 22.02 11.64 -32.64
CA ALA A 171 21.56 12.05 -33.96
C ALA A 171 21.60 13.58 -34.15
N ASN A 172 21.25 14.35 -33.12
CA ASN A 172 21.30 15.82 -33.16
C ASN A 172 22.75 16.35 -33.17
N LYS A 173 23.68 15.68 -32.48
CA LYS A 173 25.11 16.03 -32.50
C LYS A 173 25.76 15.83 -33.87
N LYS A 174 25.30 14.86 -34.66
CA LYS A 174 25.81 14.60 -36.04
C LYS A 174 25.27 15.58 -37.09
N LYS A 175 24.18 16.31 -36.80
CA LYS A 175 23.60 17.32 -37.70
C LYS A 175 24.21 18.73 -37.53
N LYS A 176 25.06 18.92 -36.52
CA LYS A 176 25.80 20.16 -36.24
C LYS A 176 27.26 20.00 -36.65
#